data_AF-A0A1Q6R022-F1
#
_entry.id   AF-A0A1Q6R022-F1
#
_cell.length_a   1.000
_cell.length_b   1.000
_cell.length_c   1.000
_cell.angle_alpha   90.00
_cell.angle_beta   90.00
_cell.angle_gamma   90.00
#
_symmetry.space_group_name_H-M   'P 1'
#
loop_
_entity.id
_entity.type
_entity.pdbx_description
1 polymer ?
#
loop_
_entity_poly.entity_id
_entity_poly.type
_entity_poly.pdbx_seq_one_letter_code
_entity_poly.pdbx_strand_id
1 'polypeptide(L)'
;VLRSLQDVMDGADSLLAASALTITDARSTLGDASETVGSTVRLIGSGLDAADDASADLLRVLDAADDTLSDLEDMLGAVDMGPADDAAHEKVNARIDKMIAALETARDLTSDEDVQAQLDAAISGLEELRTAVDGSGISQVQDELLAMVAKVRQTLRTAAVSTNRQVSDYIHDAGERAQSSLRAVQDLLTASSGTLGSVSDTLRSYSGTVASAQPTLAAGAALAQSVSGYLADMEADVRRVADSTAFQRFVELMESDSDSMAEYLASPVQMNTQIIYEIRDYGSAMAPYYVMLALFVGSLLTAVMVKVPVTQPEFRQCRGVQRYFGRFLTYFCMAMAQALVTAFGCLHFVGMETAEPALFVLGCCVCALNFAAMNYALVYSLDNVGLAASVIIMVLQVAGSGGSYPIDVLPQLFRRLYPFMPFHYGMDMLRETIGGMYGRTYLRCVLILLGMCVLFTLFGLLVYYPARKLNAAIAASKERSGIM
;
A
#
# COMPACT_ATOMS: atom_id res chain seq x y z
N VAL A 1 -32.19 -12.99 3.60
CA VAL A 1 -32.14 -12.31 4.92
C VAL A 1 -31.66 -13.24 6.02
N LEU A 2 -32.33 -14.38 6.29
CA LEU A 2 -31.91 -15.32 7.35
C LEU A 2 -30.48 -15.89 7.19
N ARG A 3 -30.06 -16.28 5.98
CA ARG A 3 -28.66 -16.70 5.72
C ARG A 3 -27.65 -15.58 6.00
N SER A 4 -27.92 -14.38 5.50
CA SER A 4 -27.06 -13.20 5.74
C SER A 4 -26.98 -12.82 7.22
N LEU A 5 -28.00 -13.14 8.02
CA LEU A 5 -27.99 -12.94 9.47
C LEU A 5 -27.12 -13.97 10.18
N GLN A 6 -27.25 -15.24 9.76
CA GLN A 6 -26.43 -16.33 10.24
C GLN A 6 -24.95 -16.07 9.93
N ASP A 7 -24.64 -15.62 8.71
CA ASP A 7 -23.27 -15.25 8.31
C ASP A 7 -22.70 -14.09 9.16
N VAL A 8 -23.53 -13.11 9.55
CA VAL A 8 -23.13 -11.99 10.43
C VAL A 8 -22.92 -12.43 11.88
N MET A 9 -23.70 -13.40 12.37
CA MET A 9 -23.56 -13.98 13.71
C MET A 9 -22.33 -14.90 13.79
N ASP A 10 -22.13 -15.76 12.80
CA ASP A 10 -20.95 -16.64 12.71
C ASP A 10 -19.66 -15.80 12.55
N GLY A 11 -19.75 -14.68 11.82
CA GLY A 11 -18.70 -13.65 11.77
C GLY A 11 -18.44 -12.96 13.12
N ALA A 12 -19.46 -12.80 13.95
CA ALA A 12 -19.33 -12.21 15.30
C ALA A 12 -18.56 -13.15 16.24
N ASP A 13 -18.96 -14.42 16.27
CA ASP A 13 -18.36 -15.43 17.16
C ASP A 13 -16.91 -15.69 16.78
N SER A 14 -16.60 -15.74 15.49
CA SER A 14 -15.22 -15.87 15.01
C SER A 14 -14.35 -14.65 15.34
N LEU A 15 -14.88 -13.43 15.25
CA LEU A 15 -14.18 -12.20 15.66
C LEU A 15 -13.99 -12.10 17.17
N LEU A 16 -14.97 -12.52 17.97
CA LEU A 16 -14.86 -12.58 19.43
C LEU A 16 -13.83 -13.63 19.86
N ALA A 17 -13.79 -14.79 19.20
CA ALA A 17 -12.76 -15.79 19.42
C ALA A 17 -11.36 -15.27 19.03
N ALA A 18 -11.24 -14.61 17.86
CA ALA A 18 -9.97 -14.05 17.40
C ALA A 18 -9.46 -12.94 18.33
N SER A 19 -10.33 -12.04 18.77
CA SER A 19 -9.98 -10.96 19.72
C SER A 19 -9.62 -11.49 21.12
N ALA A 20 -10.31 -12.53 21.61
CA ALA A 20 -9.95 -13.19 22.85
C ALA A 20 -8.56 -13.85 22.78
N LEU A 21 -8.23 -14.49 21.65
CA LEU A 21 -6.89 -15.04 21.41
C LEU A 21 -5.83 -13.93 21.36
N THR A 22 -6.08 -12.84 20.62
CA THR A 22 -5.09 -11.73 20.53
C THR A 22 -4.87 -11.02 21.87
N ILE A 23 -5.92 -10.86 22.69
CA ILE A 23 -5.78 -10.30 24.05
C ILE A 23 -4.98 -11.26 24.95
N THR A 24 -5.20 -12.57 24.80
CA THR A 24 -4.46 -13.59 25.57
C THR A 24 -2.99 -13.58 25.18
N ASP A 25 -2.68 -13.54 23.88
CA ASP A 25 -1.31 -13.45 23.37
C ASP A 25 -0.62 -12.16 23.83
N ALA A 26 -1.29 -11.01 23.71
CA ALA A 26 -0.76 -9.73 24.19
C ALA A 26 -0.44 -9.76 25.70
N ARG A 27 -1.29 -10.40 26.50
CA ARG A 27 -1.08 -10.58 27.94
C ARG A 27 0.09 -11.53 28.23
N SER A 28 0.25 -12.60 27.46
CA SER A 28 1.40 -13.51 27.56
C SER A 28 2.70 -12.79 27.25
N THR A 29 2.76 -12.06 26.12
CA THR A 29 3.94 -11.31 25.71
C THR A 29 4.34 -10.24 26.75
N LEU A 30 3.36 -9.56 27.37
CA LEU A 30 3.62 -8.63 28.47
C LEU A 30 4.19 -9.33 29.72
N GLY A 31 3.71 -10.53 30.02
CA GLY A 31 4.26 -11.38 31.08
C GLY A 31 5.71 -11.76 30.83
N ASP A 32 5.99 -12.28 29.64
CA ASP A 32 7.33 -12.72 29.22
C ASP A 32 8.34 -11.53 29.21
N ALA A 33 7.90 -10.36 28.73
CA ALA A 33 8.69 -9.14 28.75
C ALA A 33 9.01 -8.68 30.19
N SER A 34 8.02 -8.72 31.09
CA SER A 34 8.22 -8.37 32.50
C SER A 34 9.17 -9.34 33.20
N GLU A 35 9.09 -10.63 32.88
CA GLU A 35 9.97 -11.65 33.46
C GLU A 35 11.42 -11.48 32.96
N THR A 36 11.59 -11.23 31.66
CA THR A 36 12.90 -10.98 31.03
C THR A 36 13.57 -9.72 31.59
N VAL A 37 12.81 -8.64 31.81
CA VAL A 37 13.32 -7.43 32.47
C VAL A 37 13.70 -7.75 33.92
N GLY A 38 12.84 -8.46 34.63
CA GLY A 38 13.06 -8.83 36.03
C GLY A 38 14.32 -9.69 36.22
N SER A 39 14.59 -10.63 35.32
CA SER A 39 15.78 -11.47 35.35
C SER A 39 17.04 -10.70 34.96
N THR A 40 16.97 -9.84 33.94
CA THR A 40 18.09 -8.97 33.51
C THR A 40 18.50 -8.02 34.63
N VAL A 41 17.55 -7.34 35.26
CA VAL A 41 17.80 -6.41 36.37
C VAL A 41 18.40 -7.15 37.57
N ARG A 42 17.91 -8.35 37.90
CA ARG A 42 18.48 -9.16 38.98
C ARG A 42 19.91 -9.62 38.68
N LEU A 43 20.19 -10.11 37.48
CA LEU A 43 21.53 -10.53 37.07
C LEU A 43 22.54 -9.38 37.11
N ILE A 44 22.15 -8.22 36.58
CA ILE A 44 22.97 -7.01 36.60
C ILE A 44 23.21 -6.56 38.03
N GLY A 45 22.17 -6.50 38.87
CA GLY A 45 22.31 -6.12 40.28
C GLY A 45 23.23 -7.05 41.05
N SER A 46 22.98 -8.37 41.00
CA SER A 46 23.80 -9.35 41.71
C SER A 46 25.25 -9.40 41.23
N GLY A 47 25.47 -9.15 39.93
CA GLY A 47 26.82 -9.16 39.36
C GLY A 47 27.59 -7.88 39.63
N LEU A 48 26.91 -6.73 39.69
CA LEU A 48 27.50 -5.46 40.14
C LEU A 48 27.87 -5.52 41.61
N ASP A 49 26.99 -6.04 42.48
CA ASP A 49 27.26 -6.17 43.91
C ASP A 49 28.49 -7.08 44.14
N ALA A 50 28.56 -8.23 43.45
CA ALA A 50 29.69 -9.15 43.55
C ALA A 50 31.01 -8.55 43.01
N ALA A 51 30.94 -7.76 41.93
CA ALA A 51 32.11 -7.08 41.38
C ALA A 51 32.60 -5.94 42.28
N ASP A 52 31.68 -5.19 42.90
CA ASP A 52 31.99 -4.11 43.83
C ASP A 52 32.61 -4.66 45.12
N ASP A 53 32.05 -5.72 45.69
CA ASP A 53 32.59 -6.40 46.88
C ASP A 53 34.01 -6.95 46.61
N ALA A 54 34.20 -7.68 45.49
CA ALA A 54 35.50 -8.22 45.12
C ALA A 54 36.55 -7.12 44.87
N SER A 55 36.16 -6.04 44.21
CA SER A 55 37.06 -4.90 43.98
C SER A 55 37.39 -4.17 45.28
N ALA A 56 36.43 -4.01 46.19
CA ALA A 56 36.64 -3.35 47.47
C ALA A 56 37.56 -4.18 48.38
N ASP A 57 37.40 -5.50 48.40
CA ASP A 57 38.26 -6.41 49.15
C ASP A 57 39.69 -6.43 48.59
N LEU A 58 39.83 -6.47 47.27
CA LEU A 58 41.14 -6.42 46.63
C LEU A 58 41.84 -5.07 46.92
N LEU A 59 41.15 -3.94 46.82
CA LEU A 59 41.71 -2.63 47.16
C LEU A 59 42.15 -2.55 48.63
N ARG A 60 41.37 -3.11 49.58
CA ARG A 60 41.77 -3.18 50.99
C ARG A 60 43.05 -3.99 51.20
N VAL A 61 43.20 -5.11 50.48
CA VAL A 61 44.40 -5.95 50.52
C VAL A 61 45.60 -5.20 49.92
N LEU A 62 45.40 -4.48 48.80
CA LEU A 62 46.44 -3.68 48.17
C LEU A 62 46.88 -2.50 49.05
N ASP A 63 45.95 -1.79 49.70
CA ASP A 63 46.26 -0.69 50.63
C ASP A 63 47.03 -1.21 51.85
N ALA A 64 46.59 -2.33 52.43
CA ALA A 64 47.31 -2.98 53.53
C ALA A 64 48.72 -3.43 53.11
N ALA A 65 48.88 -3.90 51.87
CA ALA A 65 50.18 -4.25 51.30
C ALA A 65 51.07 -3.00 51.14
N ASP A 66 50.56 -1.89 50.62
CA ASP A 66 51.34 -0.64 50.48
C ASP A 66 51.74 -0.04 51.84
N ASP A 67 50.86 -0.09 52.85
CA ASP A 67 51.19 0.26 54.23
C ASP A 67 52.32 -0.65 54.78
N THR A 68 52.29 -1.95 54.45
CA THR A 68 53.37 -2.86 54.83
C THR A 68 54.68 -2.60 54.12
N LEU A 69 54.65 -2.11 52.88
CA LEU A 69 55.83 -1.68 52.12
C LEU A 69 56.41 -0.39 52.69
N SER A 70 55.55 0.58 53.03
CA SER A 70 55.98 1.86 53.62
C SER A 70 56.69 1.63 54.96
N ASP A 71 56.12 0.81 55.83
CA ASP A 71 56.75 0.45 57.11
C ASP A 71 58.11 -0.26 56.90
N LEU A 72 58.21 -1.13 55.87
CA LEU A 72 59.44 -1.83 55.55
C LEU A 72 60.53 -0.88 55.02
N GLU A 73 60.14 0.07 54.15
CA GLU A 73 61.02 1.10 53.59
C GLU A 73 61.52 2.06 54.68
N ASP A 74 60.63 2.52 55.57
CA ASP A 74 60.99 3.35 56.71
C ASP A 74 61.94 2.63 57.67
N MET A 75 61.70 1.33 57.92
CA MET A 75 62.63 0.51 58.68
C MET A 75 63.99 0.45 58.01
N LEU A 76 64.07 0.12 56.71
CA LEU A 76 65.33 0.04 55.97
C LEU A 76 66.06 1.39 55.87
N GLY A 77 65.33 2.50 55.82
CA GLY A 77 65.90 3.85 55.76
C GLY A 77 66.38 4.39 57.11
N ALA A 78 65.81 3.94 58.23
CA ALA A 78 66.17 4.36 59.59
C ALA A 78 67.35 3.57 60.20
N VAL A 79 67.86 2.57 59.47
CA VAL A 79 68.82 1.58 59.94
C VAL A 79 70.28 2.01 59.71
N ASP A 80 71.04 2.17 60.80
CA ASP A 80 72.51 2.03 60.84
C ASP A 80 72.81 0.62 61.41
N MET A 81 72.49 -0.44 60.64
CA MET A 81 72.58 -1.83 61.12
C MET A 81 74.03 -2.32 61.01
N GLY A 82 74.67 -2.44 62.17
CA GLY A 82 75.76 -3.40 62.34
C GLY A 82 75.29 -4.84 62.09
N PRO A 83 76.21 -5.76 61.76
CA PRO A 83 75.91 -7.12 61.29
C PRO A 83 75.30 -8.10 62.33
N ALA A 84 74.71 -7.63 63.43
CA ALA A 84 74.31 -8.50 64.55
C ALA A 84 73.11 -7.99 65.38
N ASP A 85 72.09 -7.39 64.76
CA ASP A 85 70.83 -7.09 65.47
C ASP A 85 69.76 -8.13 65.09
N ASP A 86 69.81 -9.30 65.74
CA ASP A 86 68.89 -10.43 65.50
C ASP A 86 67.40 -10.01 65.59
N ALA A 87 67.10 -9.03 66.45
CA ALA A 87 65.76 -8.47 66.60
C ALA A 87 65.27 -7.66 65.38
N ALA A 88 66.19 -7.11 64.59
CA ALA A 88 65.87 -6.41 63.34
C ALA A 88 65.65 -7.38 62.19
N HIS A 89 66.45 -8.45 62.13
CA HIS A 89 66.29 -9.55 61.17
C HIS A 89 64.89 -10.18 61.32
N GLU A 90 64.50 -10.50 62.55
CA GLU A 90 63.19 -11.09 62.83
C GLU A 90 62.02 -10.18 62.42
N LYS A 91 62.14 -8.86 62.64
CA LYS A 91 61.11 -7.89 62.26
C LYS A 91 60.99 -7.68 60.75
N VAL A 92 62.11 -7.62 60.03
CA VAL A 92 62.10 -7.48 58.56
C VAL A 92 61.49 -8.74 57.93
N ASN A 93 61.92 -9.93 58.37
CA ASN A 93 61.35 -11.19 57.89
C ASN A 93 59.85 -11.30 58.19
N ALA A 94 59.40 -10.92 59.39
CA ALA A 94 57.98 -10.92 59.73
C ALA A 94 57.15 -9.98 58.83
N ARG A 95 57.73 -8.87 58.36
CA ARG A 95 57.05 -7.93 57.45
C ARG A 95 57.05 -8.43 56.01
N ILE A 96 58.12 -9.10 55.57
CA ILE A 96 58.17 -9.82 54.29
C ILE A 96 57.13 -10.95 54.26
N ASP A 97 57.01 -11.74 55.33
CA ASP A 97 55.99 -12.79 55.44
C ASP A 97 54.57 -12.21 55.37
N LYS A 98 54.33 -11.08 56.04
CA LYS A 98 53.05 -10.38 55.98
C LYS A 98 52.74 -9.84 54.57
N MET A 99 53.78 -9.41 53.83
CA MET A 99 53.66 -9.00 52.43
C MET A 99 53.28 -10.17 51.54
N ILE A 100 53.99 -11.28 51.65
CA ILE A 100 53.75 -12.48 50.85
C ILE A 100 52.29 -12.93 51.04
N ALA A 101 51.80 -13.01 52.27
CA ALA A 101 50.42 -13.38 52.56
C ALA A 101 49.38 -12.40 51.96
N ALA A 102 49.69 -11.10 51.95
CA ALA A 102 48.83 -10.09 51.32
C ALA A 102 48.81 -10.24 49.78
N LEU A 103 49.97 -10.50 49.17
CA LEU A 103 50.08 -10.75 47.73
C LEU A 103 49.38 -12.04 47.30
N GLU A 104 49.48 -13.11 48.09
CA GLU A 104 48.75 -14.36 47.86
C GLU A 104 47.23 -14.14 47.91
N THR A 105 46.76 -13.38 48.91
CA THR A 105 45.35 -13.02 49.02
C THR A 105 44.89 -12.20 47.82
N ALA A 106 45.70 -11.22 47.37
CA ALA A 106 45.39 -10.42 46.19
C ALA A 106 45.36 -11.26 44.91
N ARG A 107 46.26 -12.25 44.78
CA ARG A 107 46.30 -13.19 43.65
C ARG A 107 45.03 -14.02 43.56
N ASP A 108 44.56 -14.53 44.70
CA ASP A 108 43.37 -15.38 44.77
C ASP A 108 42.07 -14.59 44.51
N LEU A 109 42.08 -13.28 44.75
CA LEU A 109 40.95 -12.38 44.51
C LEU A 109 40.89 -11.84 43.07
N THR A 110 42.03 -11.76 42.37
CA THR A 110 42.04 -11.31 40.97
C THR A 110 41.76 -12.47 40.01
N SER A 111 41.04 -12.17 38.92
CA SER A 111 40.81 -13.11 37.80
C SER A 111 41.66 -12.80 36.56
N ASP A 112 42.55 -11.80 36.64
CA ASP A 112 43.42 -11.37 35.56
C ASP A 112 44.72 -12.17 35.57
N GLU A 113 44.92 -13.04 34.57
CA GLU A 113 46.08 -13.93 34.46
C GLU A 113 47.42 -13.17 34.41
N ASP A 114 47.46 -12.00 33.78
CA ASP A 114 48.69 -11.18 33.70
C ASP A 114 49.03 -10.58 35.07
N VAL A 115 48.02 -10.16 35.83
CA VAL A 115 48.21 -9.65 37.20
C VAL A 115 48.60 -10.80 38.13
N GLN A 116 47.99 -11.98 38.00
CA GLN A 116 48.38 -13.17 38.78
C GLN A 116 49.86 -13.52 38.56
N ALA A 117 50.31 -13.56 37.30
CA ALA A 117 51.70 -13.84 36.96
C ALA A 117 52.68 -12.80 37.55
N GLN A 118 52.30 -11.52 37.57
CA GLN A 118 53.12 -10.46 38.17
C GLN A 118 53.16 -10.55 39.71
N LEU A 119 52.04 -10.94 40.34
CA LEU A 119 51.96 -11.17 41.78
C LEU A 119 52.79 -12.39 42.19
N ASP A 120 52.71 -13.51 41.46
CA ASP A 120 53.54 -14.70 41.70
C ASP A 120 55.04 -14.37 41.56
N ALA A 121 55.43 -13.61 40.54
CA ALA A 121 56.81 -13.16 40.37
C ALA A 121 57.30 -12.23 41.49
N ALA A 122 56.39 -11.46 42.11
CA ALA A 122 56.70 -10.62 43.26
C ALA A 122 56.82 -11.46 44.55
N ILE A 123 55.96 -12.45 44.74
CA ILE A 123 56.01 -13.42 45.85
C ILE A 123 57.34 -14.18 45.84
N SER A 124 57.72 -14.78 44.71
CA SER A 124 58.99 -15.53 44.60
C SER A 124 60.20 -14.64 44.87
N GLY A 125 60.20 -13.39 44.38
CA GLY A 125 61.28 -12.44 44.66
C GLY A 125 61.42 -12.10 46.15
N LEU A 126 60.29 -11.97 46.88
CA LEU A 126 60.29 -11.74 48.32
C LEU A 126 60.77 -12.97 49.11
N GLU A 127 60.45 -14.18 48.67
CA GLU A 127 60.93 -15.44 49.27
C GLU A 127 62.46 -15.61 49.10
N GLU A 128 62.98 -15.30 47.91
CA GLU A 128 64.42 -15.30 47.62
C GLU A 128 65.14 -14.28 48.52
N LEU A 129 64.59 -13.07 48.65
CA LEU A 129 65.14 -12.01 49.50
C LEU A 129 65.12 -12.36 50.98
N ARG A 130 64.05 -12.99 51.47
CA ARG A 130 63.99 -13.51 52.84
C ARG A 130 65.14 -14.48 53.10
N THR A 131 65.38 -15.40 52.18
CA THR A 131 66.47 -16.39 52.28
C THR A 131 67.84 -15.71 52.28
N ALA A 132 68.00 -14.63 51.50
CA ALA A 132 69.22 -13.83 51.46
C ALA A 132 69.45 -13.03 52.75
N VAL A 133 68.40 -12.49 53.36
CA VAL A 133 68.45 -11.81 54.67
C VAL A 133 68.92 -12.77 55.76
N ASP A 134 68.44 -14.02 55.77
CA ASP A 134 68.83 -15.05 56.73
C ASP A 134 70.30 -15.50 56.58
N GLY A 135 70.85 -15.48 55.35
CA GLY A 135 72.20 -15.96 55.05
C GLY A 135 73.32 -14.91 55.14
N SER A 136 73.04 -13.69 54.68
CA SER A 136 74.06 -12.64 54.45
C SER A 136 73.89 -11.39 55.33
N GLY A 137 72.75 -11.28 56.04
CA GLY A 137 72.39 -10.12 56.86
C GLY A 137 71.82 -8.95 56.07
N ILE A 138 71.00 -8.12 56.74
CA ILE A 138 70.23 -7.04 56.11
C ILE A 138 71.12 -6.04 55.36
N SER A 139 72.30 -5.70 55.89
CA SER A 139 73.16 -4.64 55.33
C SER A 139 73.76 -4.97 53.95
N GLN A 140 73.91 -6.26 53.62
CA GLN A 140 74.39 -6.67 52.29
C GLN A 140 73.28 -6.72 51.23
N VAL A 141 72.02 -6.83 51.67
CA VAL A 141 70.86 -7.06 50.81
C VAL A 141 69.93 -5.84 50.77
N GLN A 142 70.25 -4.77 51.51
CA GLN A 142 69.42 -3.56 51.69
C GLN A 142 68.99 -2.92 50.35
N ASP A 143 69.92 -2.72 49.42
CA ASP A 143 69.62 -2.13 48.10
C ASP A 143 68.71 -3.03 47.26
N GLU A 144 68.90 -4.35 47.35
CA GLU A 144 68.08 -5.34 46.64
C GLU A 144 66.68 -5.42 47.22
N LEU A 145 66.56 -5.27 48.55
CA LEU A 145 65.30 -5.23 49.27
C LEU A 145 64.50 -3.95 48.94
N LEU A 146 65.17 -2.79 48.89
CA LEU A 146 64.55 -1.52 48.44
C LEU A 146 64.10 -1.60 46.97
N ALA A 147 64.91 -2.19 46.08
CA ALA A 147 64.54 -2.40 44.69
C ALA A 147 63.32 -3.32 44.55
N MET A 148 63.24 -4.38 45.37
CA MET A 148 62.09 -5.27 45.38
C MET A 148 60.85 -4.57 45.91
N VAL A 149 60.93 -3.81 47.00
CA VAL A 149 59.82 -3.00 47.53
C VAL A 149 59.24 -2.09 46.45
N ALA A 150 60.10 -1.40 45.69
CA ALA A 150 59.68 -0.54 44.59
C ALA A 150 58.96 -1.33 43.47
N LYS A 151 59.46 -2.53 43.13
CA LYS A 151 58.83 -3.42 42.13
C LYS A 151 57.49 -3.97 42.63
N VAL A 152 57.38 -4.42 43.89
CA VAL A 152 56.10 -4.85 44.49
C VAL A 152 55.09 -3.70 44.46
N ARG A 153 55.49 -2.48 44.85
CA ARG A 153 54.64 -1.29 44.78
C ARG A 153 54.13 -1.00 43.37
N GLN A 154 54.97 -1.18 42.36
CA GLN A 154 54.58 -1.02 40.96
C GLN A 154 53.58 -2.10 40.52
N THR A 155 53.79 -3.36 40.91
CA THR A 155 52.85 -4.46 40.66
C THR A 155 51.50 -4.20 41.31
N LEU A 156 51.49 -3.78 42.58
CA LEU A 156 50.26 -3.44 43.32
C LEU A 156 49.46 -2.33 42.63
N ARG A 157 50.13 -1.26 42.16
CA ARG A 157 49.47 -0.18 41.39
C ARG A 157 48.90 -0.67 40.05
N THR A 158 49.61 -1.58 39.39
CA THR A 158 49.15 -2.16 38.12
C THR A 158 47.92 -3.03 38.34
N ALA A 159 47.91 -3.84 39.41
CA ALA A 159 46.77 -4.64 39.84
C ALA A 159 45.55 -3.76 40.17
N ALA A 160 45.73 -2.67 40.93
CA ALA A 160 44.66 -1.73 41.26
C ALA A 160 44.02 -1.11 40.00
N VAL A 161 44.85 -0.67 39.04
CA VAL A 161 44.38 -0.07 37.79
C VAL A 161 43.69 -1.09 36.89
N SER A 162 44.20 -2.32 36.79
CA SER A 162 43.56 -3.38 36.00
C SER A 162 42.19 -3.73 36.55
N THR A 163 42.10 -3.90 37.88
CA THR A 163 40.84 -4.19 38.58
C THR A 163 39.79 -3.09 38.33
N ASN A 164 40.18 -1.82 38.44
CA ASN A 164 39.28 -0.70 38.19
C ASN A 164 38.78 -0.66 36.73
N ARG A 165 39.63 -1.01 35.76
CA ARG A 165 39.20 -1.15 34.35
C ARG A 165 38.22 -2.29 34.17
N GLN A 166 38.48 -3.44 34.78
CA GLN A 166 37.61 -4.61 34.67
C GLN A 166 36.20 -4.33 35.21
N VAL A 167 36.10 -3.63 36.33
CA VAL A 167 34.81 -3.17 36.89
C VAL A 167 34.13 -2.18 35.95
N SER A 168 34.87 -1.21 35.40
CA SER A 168 34.34 -0.24 34.43
C SER A 168 33.82 -0.92 33.15
N ASP A 169 34.55 -1.91 32.64
CA ASP A 169 34.16 -2.67 31.45
C ASP A 169 32.91 -3.50 31.73
N TYR A 170 32.84 -4.15 32.90
CA TYR A 170 31.65 -4.87 33.35
C TYR A 170 30.42 -3.96 33.45
N ILE A 171 30.56 -2.77 34.04
CA ILE A 171 29.49 -1.76 34.12
C ILE A 171 29.05 -1.33 32.72
N HIS A 172 29.98 -1.15 31.78
CA HIS A 172 29.67 -0.78 30.41
C HIS A 172 28.89 -1.88 29.69
N ASP A 173 29.36 -3.13 29.76
CA ASP A 173 28.72 -4.32 29.20
C ASP A 173 27.32 -4.53 29.79
N ALA A 174 27.18 -4.38 31.11
CA ALA A 174 25.90 -4.47 31.81
C ALA A 174 24.94 -3.36 31.35
N GLY A 175 25.46 -2.14 31.15
CA GLY A 175 24.71 -1.01 30.62
C GLY A 175 24.21 -1.25 29.18
N GLU A 176 25.05 -1.80 28.31
CA GLU A 176 24.65 -2.17 26.95
C GLU A 176 23.59 -3.26 26.92
N ARG A 177 23.74 -4.31 27.75
CA ARG A 177 22.75 -5.39 27.89
C ARG A 177 21.42 -4.89 28.45
N ALA A 178 21.45 -3.97 29.42
CA ALA A 178 20.25 -3.31 29.92
C ALA A 178 19.57 -2.48 28.81
N GLN A 179 20.34 -1.73 28.03
CA GLN A 179 19.79 -0.92 26.94
C GLN A 179 19.19 -1.78 25.82
N SER A 180 19.83 -2.90 25.46
CA SER A 180 19.30 -3.82 24.44
C SER A 180 18.01 -4.49 24.91
N SER A 181 17.95 -4.91 26.18
CA SER A 181 16.75 -5.47 26.79
C SER A 181 15.60 -4.46 26.83
N LEU A 182 15.89 -3.19 27.18
CA LEU A 182 14.89 -2.11 27.16
C LEU A 182 14.37 -1.82 25.74
N ARG A 183 15.23 -1.84 24.72
CA ARG A 183 14.81 -1.71 23.31
C ARG A 183 13.92 -2.88 22.89
N ALA A 184 14.29 -4.11 23.22
CA ALA A 184 13.49 -5.28 22.92
C ALA A 184 12.09 -5.20 23.57
N VAL A 185 12.02 -4.73 24.82
CA VAL A 185 10.74 -4.49 25.52
C VAL A 185 9.94 -3.38 24.85
N GLN A 186 10.60 -2.29 24.42
CA GLN A 186 9.94 -1.20 23.69
C GLN A 186 9.35 -1.67 22.36
N ASP A 187 10.07 -2.50 21.61
CA ASP A 187 9.60 -3.07 20.35
C ASP A 187 8.41 -4.01 20.57
N LEU A 188 8.48 -4.86 21.60
CA LEU A 188 7.37 -5.74 22.01
C LEU A 188 6.12 -4.95 22.43
N LEU A 189 6.28 -3.89 23.23
CA LEU A 189 5.18 -3.00 23.63
C LEU A 189 4.56 -2.29 22.43
N THR A 190 5.39 -1.83 21.48
CA THR A 190 4.92 -1.18 20.26
C THR A 190 4.13 -2.15 19.39
N ALA A 191 4.64 -3.37 19.18
CA ALA A 191 3.92 -4.42 18.45
C ALA A 191 2.59 -4.78 19.12
N SER A 192 2.57 -4.91 20.45
CA SER A 192 1.36 -5.20 21.23
C SER A 192 0.33 -4.07 21.12
N SER A 193 0.78 -2.80 21.15
CA SER A 193 -0.10 -1.63 20.95
C SER A 193 -0.70 -1.57 19.54
N GLY A 194 0.06 -1.93 18.51
CA GLY A 194 -0.43 -2.01 17.13
C GLY A 194 -1.48 -3.10 16.95
N THR A 195 -1.28 -4.26 17.58
CA THR A 195 -2.25 -5.36 17.59
C THR A 195 -3.53 -5.00 18.34
N LEU A 196 -3.46 -4.32 19.48
CA LEU A 196 -4.64 -3.82 20.19
C LEU A 196 -5.39 -2.74 19.39
N GLY A 197 -4.66 -1.91 18.65
CA GLY A 197 -5.23 -0.94 17.72
C GLY A 197 -6.03 -1.61 16.59
N SER A 198 -5.47 -2.64 15.96
CA SER A 198 -6.16 -3.38 14.88
C SER A 198 -7.40 -4.13 15.38
N VAL A 199 -7.37 -4.68 16.60
CA VAL A 199 -8.56 -5.25 17.26
C VAL A 199 -9.63 -4.17 17.48
N SER A 200 -9.25 -2.98 17.95
CA SER A 200 -10.18 -1.86 18.14
C SER A 200 -10.82 -1.39 16.83
N ASP A 201 -10.04 -1.29 15.75
CA ASP A 201 -10.55 -0.91 14.43
C ASP A 201 -11.48 -1.96 13.85
N THR A 202 -11.16 -3.24 14.05
CA THR A 202 -12.01 -4.37 13.63
C THR A 202 -13.34 -4.36 14.38
N LEU A 203 -13.33 -4.14 15.71
CA LEU A 203 -14.54 -4.00 16.52
C LEU A 203 -15.38 -2.80 16.10
N ARG A 204 -14.76 -1.67 15.76
CA ARG A 204 -15.45 -0.48 15.25
C ARG A 204 -16.09 -0.73 13.88
N SER A 205 -15.38 -1.40 12.98
CA SER A 205 -15.90 -1.82 11.67
C SER A 205 -17.09 -2.78 11.81
N TYR A 206 -16.99 -3.74 12.73
CA TYR A 206 -18.09 -4.66 13.05
C TYR A 206 -19.30 -3.93 13.64
N SER A 207 -19.10 -3.01 14.59
CA SER A 207 -20.17 -2.15 15.11
C SER A 207 -20.88 -1.36 14.00
N GLY A 208 -20.13 -0.87 13.00
CA GLY A 208 -20.70 -0.21 11.82
C GLY A 208 -21.48 -1.16 10.92
N THR A 209 -21.03 -2.41 10.78
CA THR A 209 -21.70 -3.46 9.98
C THR A 209 -22.99 -3.93 10.63
N VAL A 210 -23.01 -4.10 11.97
CA VAL A 210 -24.24 -4.42 12.71
C VAL A 210 -25.25 -3.28 12.60
N ALA A 211 -24.80 -2.03 12.73
CA ALA A 211 -25.64 -0.86 12.56
C ALA A 211 -26.23 -0.75 11.13
N SER A 212 -25.48 -1.15 10.10
CA SER A 212 -25.96 -1.16 8.72
C SER A 212 -26.83 -2.38 8.36
N ALA A 213 -26.73 -3.47 9.10
CA ALA A 213 -27.59 -4.65 8.96
C ALA A 213 -28.99 -4.44 9.58
N GLN A 214 -29.11 -3.61 10.62
CA GLN A 214 -30.36 -3.35 11.33
C GLN A 214 -31.53 -2.85 10.43
N PRO A 215 -31.33 -1.93 9.47
CA PRO A 215 -32.36 -1.57 8.49
C PRO A 215 -32.76 -2.74 7.58
N THR A 216 -31.81 -3.61 7.21
CA THR A 216 -32.06 -4.77 6.35
C THR A 216 -32.89 -5.84 7.07
N LEU A 217 -32.64 -6.05 8.37
CA LEU A 217 -33.48 -6.86 9.26
C LEU A 217 -34.91 -6.32 9.34
N ALA A 218 -35.06 -5.01 9.58
CA ALA A 218 -36.35 -4.36 9.64
C ALA A 218 -37.12 -4.48 8.31
N ALA A 219 -36.42 -4.29 7.18
CA ALA A 219 -36.98 -4.49 5.85
C ALA A 219 -37.37 -5.96 5.60
N GLY A 220 -36.56 -6.92 6.07
CA GLY A 220 -36.86 -8.35 5.99
C GLY A 220 -38.09 -8.75 6.80
N ALA A 221 -38.26 -8.20 8.01
CA ALA A 221 -39.45 -8.42 8.83
C ALA A 221 -40.70 -7.81 8.19
N ALA A 222 -40.59 -6.60 7.63
CA ALA A 222 -41.68 -5.97 6.88
C ALA A 222 -42.05 -6.79 5.63
N LEU A 223 -41.06 -7.33 4.91
CA LEU A 223 -41.30 -8.19 3.76
C LEU A 223 -41.99 -9.50 4.17
N ALA A 224 -41.56 -10.13 5.27
CA ALA A 224 -42.20 -11.35 5.77
C ALA A 224 -43.67 -11.09 6.15
N GLN A 225 -43.95 -9.96 6.80
CA GLN A 225 -45.31 -9.52 7.12
C GLN A 225 -46.14 -9.28 5.84
N SER A 226 -45.53 -8.69 4.82
CA SER A 226 -46.17 -8.43 3.53
C SER A 226 -46.47 -9.73 2.78
N VAL A 227 -45.52 -10.67 2.74
CA VAL A 227 -45.70 -12.00 2.14
C VAL A 227 -46.79 -12.78 2.88
N SER A 228 -46.83 -12.72 4.21
CA SER A 228 -47.92 -13.31 4.99
C SER A 228 -49.28 -12.70 4.65
N GLY A 229 -49.34 -11.39 4.41
CA GLY A 229 -50.55 -10.71 3.94
C GLY A 229 -50.96 -11.18 2.55
N TYR A 230 -50.02 -11.19 1.59
CA TYR A 230 -50.27 -11.69 0.24
C TYR A 230 -50.70 -13.16 0.19
N LEU A 231 -50.14 -14.01 1.06
CA LEU A 231 -50.55 -15.41 1.17
C LEU A 231 -51.98 -15.52 1.71
N ALA A 232 -52.36 -14.71 2.70
CA ALA A 232 -53.73 -14.66 3.20
C ALA A 232 -54.72 -14.14 2.15
N ASP A 233 -54.32 -13.12 1.38
CA ASP A 233 -55.12 -12.58 0.27
C ASP A 233 -55.25 -13.62 -0.86
N MET A 234 -54.17 -14.33 -1.21
CA MET A 234 -54.19 -15.42 -2.19
C MET A 234 -55.06 -16.59 -1.71
N GLU A 235 -55.02 -16.95 -0.43
CA GLU A 235 -55.91 -17.97 0.12
C GLU A 235 -57.38 -17.55 -0.02
N ALA A 236 -57.69 -16.29 0.29
CA ALA A 236 -59.03 -15.73 0.16
C ALA A 236 -59.49 -15.69 -1.32
N ASP A 237 -58.61 -15.28 -2.22
CA ASP A 237 -58.89 -15.24 -3.66
C ASP A 237 -59.03 -16.64 -4.27
N VAL A 238 -58.18 -17.59 -3.89
CA VAL A 238 -58.29 -18.98 -4.34
C VAL A 238 -59.60 -19.60 -3.85
N ARG A 239 -60.00 -19.36 -2.58
CA ARG A 239 -61.32 -19.79 -2.09
C ARG A 239 -62.44 -19.14 -2.89
N ARG A 240 -62.39 -17.83 -3.10
CA ARG A 240 -63.39 -17.07 -3.86
C ARG A 240 -63.53 -17.55 -5.31
N VAL A 241 -62.41 -17.90 -5.95
CA VAL A 241 -62.39 -18.45 -7.31
C VAL A 241 -62.92 -19.88 -7.31
N ALA A 242 -62.46 -20.74 -6.39
CA ALA A 242 -62.90 -22.13 -6.28
C ALA A 242 -64.40 -22.27 -5.98
N ASP A 243 -64.94 -21.37 -5.16
CA ASP A 243 -66.37 -21.31 -4.83
C ASP A 243 -67.19 -20.57 -5.90
N SER A 244 -66.54 -19.98 -6.91
CA SER A 244 -67.26 -19.31 -7.99
C SER A 244 -67.92 -20.33 -8.91
N THR A 245 -69.20 -20.10 -9.20
CA THR A 245 -69.99 -20.88 -10.15
C THR A 245 -69.37 -20.92 -11.55
N ALA A 246 -68.61 -19.90 -11.94
CA ALA A 246 -67.89 -19.87 -13.21
C ALA A 246 -66.68 -20.83 -13.23
N PHE A 247 -65.91 -20.92 -12.14
CA PHE A 247 -64.77 -21.84 -12.06
C PHE A 247 -65.22 -23.29 -11.91
N GLN A 248 -66.27 -23.56 -11.12
CA GLN A 248 -66.85 -24.90 -11.04
C GLN A 248 -67.35 -25.39 -12.40
N ARG A 249 -67.99 -24.49 -13.18
CA ARG A 249 -68.40 -24.78 -14.55
C ARG A 249 -67.23 -24.94 -15.52
N PHE A 250 -66.13 -24.22 -15.30
CA PHE A 250 -64.88 -24.39 -16.05
C PHE A 250 -64.22 -25.75 -15.76
N VAL A 251 -64.20 -26.19 -14.50
CA VAL A 251 -63.71 -27.52 -14.10
C VAL A 251 -64.59 -28.63 -14.68
N GLU A 252 -65.92 -28.49 -14.65
CA GLU A 252 -66.85 -29.41 -15.34
C GLU A 252 -66.60 -29.47 -16.85
N LEU A 253 -66.33 -28.32 -17.49
CA LEU A 253 -65.96 -28.26 -18.90
C LEU A 253 -64.60 -28.95 -19.17
N MET A 254 -63.61 -28.79 -18.28
CA MET A 254 -62.31 -29.45 -18.39
C MET A 254 -62.37 -30.96 -18.15
N GLU A 255 -63.23 -31.44 -17.26
CA GLU A 255 -63.49 -32.88 -17.09
C GLU A 255 -64.18 -33.50 -18.31
N SER A 256 -64.95 -32.71 -19.06
CA SER A 256 -65.70 -33.20 -20.21
C SER A 256 -64.89 -33.35 -21.50
N ASP A 257 -63.79 -32.59 -21.67
CA ASP A 257 -62.96 -32.62 -22.89
C ASP A 257 -61.51 -32.17 -22.64
N SER A 258 -60.79 -32.92 -21.80
CA SER A 258 -59.41 -32.58 -21.41
C SER A 258 -58.42 -32.61 -22.58
N ASP A 259 -58.66 -33.47 -23.56
CA ASP A 259 -57.75 -33.67 -24.70
C ASP A 259 -57.80 -32.50 -25.68
N SER A 260 -58.99 -31.98 -26.01
CA SER A 260 -59.13 -30.81 -26.89
C SER A 260 -58.54 -29.53 -26.26
N MET A 261 -58.71 -29.35 -24.95
CA MET A 261 -58.12 -28.21 -24.23
C MET A 261 -56.61 -28.36 -24.06
N ALA A 262 -56.11 -29.57 -23.82
CA ALA A 262 -54.67 -29.84 -23.81
C ALA A 262 -54.04 -29.54 -25.18
N GLU A 263 -54.71 -29.87 -26.28
CA GLU A 263 -54.23 -29.58 -27.63
C GLU A 263 -54.25 -28.07 -27.97
N TYR A 264 -55.23 -27.33 -27.46
CA TYR A 264 -55.28 -25.87 -27.59
C TYR A 264 -54.19 -25.15 -26.75
N LEU A 265 -53.89 -25.65 -25.54
CA LEU A 265 -52.81 -25.13 -24.69
C LEU A 265 -51.40 -25.58 -25.15
N ALA A 266 -51.30 -26.77 -25.75
CA ALA A 266 -50.07 -27.32 -26.31
C ALA A 266 -49.77 -26.79 -27.72
N SER A 267 -50.68 -26.03 -28.34
CA SER A 267 -50.43 -25.28 -29.56
C SER A 267 -49.77 -23.94 -29.19
N PRO A 268 -48.43 -23.83 -29.21
CA PRO A 268 -47.79 -22.55 -28.97
C PRO A 268 -48.29 -21.59 -30.06
N VAL A 269 -48.65 -20.38 -29.66
CA VAL A 269 -49.00 -19.27 -30.56
C VAL A 269 -48.03 -19.29 -31.74
N GLN A 270 -48.51 -19.67 -32.93
CA GLN A 270 -47.66 -19.71 -34.12
C GLN A 270 -47.12 -18.30 -34.36
N MET A 271 -45.85 -18.09 -34.05
CA MET A 271 -45.17 -16.82 -34.30
C MET A 271 -44.89 -16.72 -35.80
N ASN A 272 -45.77 -16.01 -36.51
CA ASN A 272 -45.53 -15.61 -37.89
C ASN A 272 -44.64 -14.36 -37.92
N THR A 273 -43.32 -14.55 -37.94
CA THR A 273 -42.36 -13.45 -37.99
C THR A 273 -42.25 -12.93 -39.42
N GLN A 274 -42.76 -11.72 -39.68
CA GLN A 274 -42.53 -10.99 -40.93
C GLN A 274 -41.42 -9.97 -40.74
N ILE A 275 -40.31 -10.13 -41.48
CA ILE A 275 -39.16 -9.22 -41.44
C ILE A 275 -39.45 -8.08 -42.43
N ILE A 276 -39.67 -6.87 -41.90
CA ILE A 276 -39.98 -5.67 -42.70
C ILE A 276 -38.70 -5.05 -43.30
N TYR A 277 -37.58 -5.15 -42.58
CA TYR A 277 -36.27 -4.61 -42.94
C TYR A 277 -35.22 -5.72 -42.77
N GLU A 278 -34.88 -6.38 -43.87
CA GLU A 278 -33.97 -7.53 -43.86
C GLU A 278 -32.51 -7.06 -43.86
N ILE A 279 -31.76 -7.46 -42.83
CA ILE A 279 -30.30 -7.32 -42.78
C ILE A 279 -29.73 -8.74 -42.83
N ARG A 280 -29.17 -9.12 -43.98
CA ARG A 280 -28.78 -10.52 -44.26
C ARG A 280 -27.63 -11.02 -43.39
N ASP A 281 -26.66 -10.16 -43.08
CA ASP A 281 -25.43 -10.55 -42.40
C ASP A 281 -25.19 -9.76 -41.12
N TYR A 282 -24.68 -10.44 -40.08
CA TYR A 282 -24.28 -9.82 -38.81
C TYR A 282 -23.21 -8.74 -39.01
N GLY A 283 -22.34 -8.91 -40.02
CA GLY A 283 -21.33 -7.92 -40.39
C GLY A 283 -21.97 -6.58 -40.79
N SER A 284 -23.00 -6.61 -41.62
CA SER A 284 -23.75 -5.41 -42.03
C SER A 284 -24.52 -4.80 -40.85
N ALA A 285 -25.07 -5.62 -39.95
CA ALA A 285 -25.74 -5.14 -38.75
C ALA A 285 -24.80 -4.38 -37.79
N MET A 286 -23.53 -4.83 -37.68
CA MET A 286 -22.52 -4.22 -36.83
C MET A 286 -21.67 -3.15 -37.55
N ALA A 287 -21.76 -3.03 -38.86
CA ALA A 287 -20.96 -2.09 -39.63
C ALA A 287 -21.09 -0.62 -39.20
N PRO A 288 -22.29 -0.07 -38.87
CA PRO A 288 -22.42 1.30 -38.37
C PRO A 288 -21.52 1.57 -37.17
N TYR A 289 -21.41 0.62 -36.25
CA TYR A 289 -20.59 0.77 -35.05
C TYR A 289 -19.09 0.86 -35.39
N TYR A 290 -18.59 -0.06 -36.23
CA TYR A 290 -17.18 -0.06 -36.62
C TYR A 290 -16.80 1.10 -37.53
N VAL A 291 -17.69 1.50 -38.44
CA VAL A 291 -17.49 2.68 -39.29
C VAL A 291 -17.39 3.94 -38.44
N MET A 292 -18.29 4.12 -37.48
CA MET A 292 -18.25 5.27 -36.57
C MET A 292 -16.97 5.30 -35.74
N LEU A 293 -16.50 4.14 -35.26
CA LEU A 293 -15.22 4.01 -34.56
C LEU A 293 -14.04 4.36 -35.48
N ALA A 294 -14.01 3.83 -36.70
CA ALA A 294 -12.94 4.10 -37.66
C ALA A 294 -12.87 5.59 -38.05
N LEU A 295 -14.03 6.23 -38.28
CA LEU A 295 -14.11 7.65 -38.61
C LEU A 295 -13.63 8.53 -37.46
N PHE A 296 -14.02 8.22 -36.23
CA PHE A 296 -13.57 8.94 -35.04
C PHE A 296 -12.07 8.79 -34.84
N VAL A 297 -11.57 7.55 -34.75
CA VAL A 297 -10.15 7.26 -34.49
C VAL A 297 -9.28 7.87 -35.59
N GLY A 298 -9.66 7.71 -36.84
CA GLY A 298 -8.91 8.28 -37.96
C GLY A 298 -8.86 9.81 -37.92
N SER A 299 -9.97 10.46 -37.53
CA SER A 299 -9.99 11.91 -37.31
C SER A 299 -9.02 12.31 -36.18
N LEU A 300 -9.02 11.58 -35.06
CA LEU A 300 -8.09 11.83 -33.95
C LEU A 300 -6.62 11.67 -34.38
N LEU A 301 -6.29 10.61 -35.10
CA LEU A 301 -4.93 10.37 -35.61
C LEU A 301 -4.48 11.47 -36.59
N THR A 302 -5.40 11.92 -37.46
CA THR A 302 -5.14 13.06 -38.35
C THR A 302 -4.79 14.32 -37.52
N ALA A 303 -5.37 14.49 -36.34
CA ALA A 303 -5.12 15.67 -35.50
C ALA A 303 -3.70 15.63 -34.89
N VAL A 304 -3.21 14.43 -34.56
CA VAL A 304 -1.83 14.19 -34.13
C VAL A 304 -0.85 14.47 -35.26
N MET A 305 -1.11 13.94 -36.46
CA MET A 305 -0.18 14.02 -37.59
C MET A 305 -0.04 15.43 -38.17
N VAL A 306 -1.17 16.14 -38.38
CA VAL A 306 -1.18 17.46 -39.02
C VAL A 306 -0.65 18.57 -38.10
N LYS A 307 -0.52 18.30 -36.78
CA LYS A 307 -0.24 19.27 -35.71
C LYS A 307 -1.14 20.49 -35.83
N VAL A 308 -2.28 20.42 -35.13
CA VAL A 308 -3.33 21.44 -35.13
C VAL A 308 -2.86 22.88 -34.78
N PRO A 309 -1.93 23.12 -33.82
CA PRO A 309 -1.49 24.48 -33.53
C PRO A 309 -0.59 25.04 -34.63
N VAL A 310 -0.97 26.20 -35.18
CA VAL A 310 -0.16 26.94 -36.17
C VAL A 310 0.89 27.78 -35.44
N THR A 311 2.07 27.21 -35.21
CA THR A 311 3.23 27.86 -34.57
C THR A 311 4.18 28.56 -35.53
N GLN A 312 3.92 28.50 -36.84
CA GLN A 312 4.78 29.10 -37.87
C GLN A 312 4.73 30.65 -37.81
N PRO A 313 5.89 31.34 -37.77
CA PRO A 313 5.97 32.78 -37.62
C PRO A 313 5.37 33.57 -38.80
N GLU A 314 5.32 32.97 -39.99
CA GLU A 314 4.80 33.57 -41.23
C GLU A 314 3.29 33.85 -41.16
N PHE A 315 2.53 33.02 -40.43
CA PHE A 315 1.07 33.17 -40.31
C PHE A 315 0.65 34.02 -39.11
N ARG A 316 1.61 34.66 -38.41
CA ARG A 316 1.38 35.42 -37.17
C ARG A 316 0.64 36.76 -37.38
N GLN A 317 0.43 37.17 -38.63
CA GLN A 317 -0.29 38.40 -39.01
C GLN A 317 -1.78 38.15 -39.38
N CYS A 318 -2.22 36.91 -39.62
CA CYS A 318 -3.61 36.61 -40.00
C CYS A 318 -4.58 36.66 -38.80
N ARG A 319 -5.87 36.98 -39.01
CA ARG A 319 -6.90 36.94 -37.95
C ARG A 319 -7.04 35.51 -37.38
N GLY A 320 -7.32 35.38 -36.07
CA GLY A 320 -7.46 34.07 -35.40
C GLY A 320 -8.49 33.15 -36.07
N VAL A 321 -9.61 33.72 -36.51
CA VAL A 321 -10.67 33.01 -37.27
C VAL A 321 -10.13 32.47 -38.61
N GLN A 322 -9.35 33.27 -39.35
CA GLN A 322 -8.77 32.84 -40.63
C GLN A 322 -7.75 31.72 -40.45
N ARG A 323 -6.98 31.73 -39.34
CA ARG A 323 -6.04 30.63 -39.03
C ARG A 323 -6.77 29.34 -38.66
N TYR A 324 -7.84 29.44 -37.89
CA TYR A 324 -8.68 28.30 -37.54
C TYR A 324 -9.25 27.65 -38.80
N PHE A 325 -9.97 28.41 -39.64
CA PHE A 325 -10.56 27.86 -40.86
C PHE A 325 -9.53 27.42 -41.89
N GLY A 326 -8.39 28.12 -42.02
CA GLY A 326 -7.33 27.76 -42.96
C GLY A 326 -6.71 26.40 -42.65
N ARG A 327 -6.40 26.13 -41.38
CA ARG A 327 -5.86 24.82 -40.96
C ARG A 327 -6.96 23.75 -40.87
N PHE A 328 -8.18 24.13 -40.48
CA PHE A 328 -9.32 23.24 -40.50
C PHE A 328 -9.62 22.73 -41.91
N LEU A 329 -9.43 23.53 -42.96
CA LEU A 329 -9.66 23.08 -44.34
C LEU A 329 -8.73 21.93 -44.74
N THR A 330 -7.45 22.00 -44.41
CA THR A 330 -6.49 20.90 -44.66
C THR A 330 -6.89 19.64 -43.89
N TYR A 331 -7.30 19.81 -42.64
CA TYR A 331 -7.74 18.72 -41.77
C TYR A 331 -9.06 18.09 -42.25
N PHE A 332 -10.00 18.91 -42.72
CA PHE A 332 -11.27 18.51 -43.32
C PHE A 332 -11.06 17.69 -44.59
N CYS A 333 -10.17 18.12 -45.49
CA CYS A 333 -9.85 17.35 -46.69
C CYS A 333 -9.31 15.95 -46.36
N MET A 334 -8.44 15.82 -45.36
CA MET A 334 -7.95 14.53 -44.89
C MET A 334 -9.06 13.68 -44.26
N ALA A 335 -9.88 14.26 -43.40
CA ALA A 335 -11.01 13.55 -42.78
C ALA A 335 -12.03 13.08 -43.84
N MET A 336 -12.27 13.87 -44.88
CA MET A 336 -13.16 13.51 -45.98
C MET A 336 -12.56 12.40 -46.85
N ALA A 337 -11.27 12.48 -47.19
CA ALA A 337 -10.58 11.42 -47.92
C ALA A 337 -10.63 10.09 -47.17
N GLN A 338 -10.36 10.12 -45.86
CA GLN A 338 -10.52 8.96 -44.98
C GLN A 338 -11.96 8.42 -45.01
N ALA A 339 -12.96 9.30 -44.90
CA ALA A 339 -14.36 8.89 -44.90
C ALA A 339 -14.76 8.15 -46.18
N LEU A 340 -14.30 8.64 -47.33
CA LEU A 340 -14.51 7.98 -48.61
C LEU A 340 -13.80 6.62 -48.66
N VAL A 341 -12.55 6.54 -48.21
CA VAL A 341 -11.81 5.26 -48.14
C VAL A 341 -12.54 4.26 -47.24
N THR A 342 -13.01 4.68 -46.07
CA THR A 342 -13.78 3.82 -45.16
C THR A 342 -15.11 3.39 -45.79
N ALA A 343 -15.86 4.31 -46.39
CA ALA A 343 -17.16 4.01 -46.98
C ALA A 343 -17.06 3.06 -48.18
N PHE A 344 -16.17 3.34 -49.14
CA PHE A 344 -15.93 2.46 -50.28
C PHE A 344 -15.26 1.15 -49.88
N GLY A 345 -14.42 1.15 -48.84
CA GLY A 345 -13.85 -0.06 -48.26
C GLY A 345 -14.95 -0.98 -47.71
N CYS A 346 -15.91 -0.43 -46.96
CA CYS A 346 -17.04 -1.22 -46.46
C CYS A 346 -17.93 -1.76 -47.59
N LEU A 347 -18.24 -0.95 -48.60
CA LEU A 347 -19.12 -1.35 -49.71
C LEU A 347 -18.45 -2.38 -50.64
N HIS A 348 -17.20 -2.16 -51.05
CA HIS A 348 -16.56 -2.94 -52.12
C HIS A 348 -15.54 -3.96 -51.64
N PHE A 349 -14.83 -3.70 -50.53
CA PHE A 349 -13.80 -4.61 -50.03
C PHE A 349 -14.36 -5.59 -48.99
N VAL A 350 -15.15 -5.09 -48.04
CA VAL A 350 -15.83 -5.93 -47.03
C VAL A 350 -17.08 -6.60 -47.60
N GLY A 351 -17.67 -6.04 -48.66
CA GLY A 351 -18.86 -6.59 -49.31
C GLY A 351 -20.14 -6.37 -48.52
N MET A 352 -20.23 -5.26 -47.79
CA MET A 352 -21.42 -4.92 -47.00
C MET A 352 -22.60 -4.58 -47.90
N GLU A 353 -23.71 -5.30 -47.73
CA GLU A 353 -24.99 -5.00 -48.39
C GLU A 353 -25.69 -3.82 -47.70
N THR A 354 -26.05 -2.80 -48.49
CA THR A 354 -26.77 -1.61 -48.00
C THR A 354 -27.97 -1.31 -48.89
N ALA A 355 -29.11 -0.99 -48.30
CA ALA A 355 -30.29 -0.55 -49.05
C ALA A 355 -30.03 0.71 -49.90
N GLU A 356 -29.29 1.68 -49.35
CA GLU A 356 -29.04 2.97 -49.99
C GLU A 356 -27.53 3.35 -49.96
N PRO A 357 -26.70 2.83 -50.89
CA PRO A 357 -25.25 2.99 -50.85
C PRO A 357 -24.78 4.44 -51.01
N ALA A 358 -25.48 5.26 -51.80
CA ALA A 358 -25.13 6.67 -51.96
C ALA A 358 -25.34 7.49 -50.67
N LEU A 359 -26.44 7.21 -49.95
CA LEU A 359 -26.73 7.84 -48.66
C LEU A 359 -25.80 7.33 -47.56
N PHE A 360 -25.32 6.10 -47.66
CA PHE A 360 -24.30 5.57 -46.75
C PHE A 360 -22.98 6.35 -46.88
N VAL A 361 -22.50 6.58 -48.12
CA VAL A 361 -21.28 7.40 -48.35
C VAL A 361 -21.48 8.82 -47.83
N LEU A 362 -22.63 9.45 -48.12
CA LEU A 362 -22.94 10.79 -47.61
C LEU A 362 -23.00 10.81 -46.08
N GLY A 363 -23.57 9.77 -45.46
CA GLY A 363 -23.62 9.61 -44.01
C GLY A 363 -22.23 9.52 -43.40
N CYS A 364 -21.33 8.72 -43.98
CA CYS A 364 -19.93 8.65 -43.58
C CYS A 364 -19.23 10.02 -43.66
N CYS A 365 -19.46 10.78 -44.72
CA CYS A 365 -18.92 12.13 -44.89
C CYS A 365 -19.42 13.11 -43.82
N VAL A 366 -20.71 13.07 -43.48
CA VAL A 366 -21.31 13.89 -42.42
C VAL A 366 -20.75 13.52 -41.05
N CYS A 367 -20.65 12.22 -40.74
CA CYS A 367 -20.04 11.74 -39.50
C CYS A 367 -18.58 12.14 -39.39
N ALA A 368 -17.81 11.99 -40.46
CA ALA A 368 -16.41 12.40 -40.51
C ALA A 368 -16.24 13.90 -40.31
N LEU A 369 -17.08 14.73 -40.94
CA LEU A 369 -17.09 16.18 -40.70
C LEU A 369 -17.36 16.51 -39.23
N ASN A 370 -18.34 15.86 -38.61
CA ASN A 370 -18.67 16.11 -37.22
C ASN A 370 -17.54 15.70 -36.26
N PHE A 371 -16.97 14.50 -36.45
CA PHE A 371 -15.82 14.06 -35.65
C PHE A 371 -14.58 14.91 -35.89
N ALA A 372 -14.36 15.34 -37.13
CA ALA A 372 -13.31 16.28 -37.48
C ALA A 372 -13.50 17.61 -36.74
N ALA A 373 -14.69 18.21 -36.79
CA ALA A 373 -14.97 19.46 -36.09
C ALA A 373 -14.79 19.33 -34.57
N MET A 374 -15.24 18.22 -33.98
CA MET A 374 -15.09 17.95 -32.55
C MET A 374 -13.62 17.80 -32.15
N ASN A 375 -12.90 16.87 -32.77
CA ASN A 375 -11.51 16.57 -32.43
C ASN A 375 -10.60 17.77 -32.71
N TYR A 376 -10.81 18.45 -33.84
CA TYR A 376 -10.08 19.66 -34.18
C TYR A 376 -10.33 20.78 -33.15
N ALA A 377 -11.58 21.03 -32.77
CA ALA A 377 -11.91 22.07 -31.79
C ALA A 377 -11.29 21.80 -30.42
N LEU A 378 -11.30 20.54 -29.96
CA LEU A 378 -10.69 20.13 -28.69
C LEU A 378 -9.17 20.31 -28.72
N VAL A 379 -8.50 19.77 -29.74
CA VAL A 379 -7.04 19.85 -29.86
C VAL A 379 -6.59 21.29 -30.12
N TYR A 380 -7.33 22.06 -30.92
CA TYR A 380 -7.01 23.47 -31.16
C TYR A 380 -7.10 24.31 -29.88
N SER A 381 -8.10 24.03 -29.02
CA SER A 381 -8.31 24.80 -27.79
C SER A 381 -7.39 24.40 -26.65
N LEU A 382 -7.15 23.09 -26.46
CA LEU A 382 -6.51 22.52 -25.27
C LEU A 382 -5.18 21.80 -25.57
N ASP A 383 -4.73 21.81 -26.83
CA ASP A 383 -3.50 21.16 -27.28
C ASP A 383 -3.42 19.68 -26.83
N ASN A 384 -2.33 19.25 -26.18
CA ASN A 384 -2.16 17.88 -25.70
C ASN A 384 -3.26 17.42 -24.73
N VAL A 385 -3.86 18.32 -23.95
CA VAL A 385 -4.98 18.00 -23.05
C VAL A 385 -6.25 17.73 -23.86
N GLY A 386 -6.45 18.47 -24.95
CA GLY A 386 -7.55 18.26 -25.88
C GLY A 386 -7.47 16.90 -26.56
N LEU A 387 -6.25 16.45 -26.87
CA LEU A 387 -6.01 15.11 -27.39
C LEU A 387 -6.45 14.03 -26.39
N ALA A 388 -5.99 14.12 -25.14
CA ALA A 388 -6.36 13.19 -24.08
C ALA A 388 -7.88 13.19 -23.81
N ALA A 389 -8.50 14.38 -23.80
CA ALA A 389 -9.94 14.52 -23.64
C ALA A 389 -10.71 13.87 -24.80
N SER A 390 -10.25 14.01 -26.04
CA SER A 390 -10.85 13.33 -27.19
C SER A 390 -10.79 11.80 -27.08
N VAL A 391 -9.67 11.24 -26.60
CA VAL A 391 -9.56 9.79 -26.32
C VAL A 391 -10.57 9.35 -25.26
N ILE A 392 -10.71 10.09 -24.16
CA ILE A 392 -11.68 9.78 -23.11
C ILE A 392 -13.11 9.83 -23.65
N ILE A 393 -13.43 10.89 -24.41
CA ILE A 393 -14.74 11.04 -25.06
C ILE A 393 -14.99 9.88 -26.04
N MET A 394 -13.97 9.40 -26.75
CA MET A 394 -14.09 8.25 -27.63
C MET A 394 -14.52 7.01 -26.86
N VAL A 395 -13.81 6.66 -25.79
CA VAL A 395 -14.12 5.48 -24.97
C VAL A 395 -15.54 5.56 -24.39
N LEU A 396 -15.93 6.74 -23.90
CA LEU A 396 -17.28 6.97 -23.38
C LEU A 396 -18.36 6.80 -24.46
N GLN A 397 -18.12 7.30 -25.67
CA GLN A 397 -19.06 7.16 -26.77
C GLN A 397 -19.15 5.72 -27.28
N VAL A 398 -18.03 5.02 -27.37
CA VAL A 398 -18.02 3.60 -27.76
C VAL A 398 -18.86 2.76 -26.80
N ALA A 399 -18.67 2.93 -25.49
CA ALA A 399 -19.43 2.22 -24.46
C ALA A 399 -20.90 2.65 -24.36
N GLY A 400 -21.18 3.93 -24.59
CA GLY A 400 -22.50 4.53 -24.41
C GLY A 400 -23.41 4.53 -25.63
N SER A 401 -22.91 4.24 -26.82
CA SER A 401 -23.62 4.49 -28.08
C SER A 401 -24.74 3.50 -28.42
N GLY A 402 -24.87 2.39 -27.71
CA GLY A 402 -25.89 1.38 -27.99
C GLY A 402 -25.59 0.54 -29.25
N GLY A 403 -24.30 0.37 -29.57
CA GLY A 403 -23.84 -0.43 -30.72
C GLY A 403 -24.00 -1.93 -30.49
N SER A 404 -23.45 -2.46 -29.40
CA SER A 404 -23.50 -3.89 -29.05
C SER A 404 -24.68 -4.29 -28.16
N TYR A 405 -25.20 -3.35 -27.36
CA TYR A 405 -26.28 -3.59 -26.42
C TYR A 405 -27.33 -2.47 -26.49
N PRO A 406 -28.62 -2.76 -26.25
CA PRO A 406 -29.65 -1.73 -26.15
C PRO A 406 -29.33 -0.68 -25.07
N ILE A 407 -29.74 0.56 -25.28
CA ILE A 407 -29.49 1.64 -24.31
C ILE A 407 -30.17 1.37 -22.95
N ASP A 408 -31.28 0.65 -22.96
CA ASP A 408 -32.07 0.32 -21.77
C ASP A 408 -31.44 -0.71 -20.83
N VAL A 409 -30.35 -1.38 -21.25
CA VAL A 409 -29.57 -2.27 -20.38
C VAL A 409 -28.30 -1.63 -19.85
N LEU A 410 -27.89 -0.46 -20.38
CA LEU A 410 -26.70 0.28 -19.93
C LEU A 410 -26.95 0.98 -18.58
N PRO A 411 -25.91 1.26 -17.76
CA PRO A 411 -26.05 2.04 -16.52
C PRO A 411 -26.67 3.43 -16.73
N GLN A 412 -27.30 4.00 -15.68
CA GLN A 412 -28.00 5.30 -15.76
C GLN A 412 -27.13 6.44 -16.32
N LEU A 413 -25.82 6.43 -16.03
CA LEU A 413 -24.87 7.42 -16.52
C LEU A 413 -24.86 7.49 -18.06
N PHE A 414 -24.78 6.33 -18.73
CA PHE A 414 -24.73 6.25 -20.18
C PHE A 414 -26.08 6.60 -20.81
N ARG A 415 -27.20 6.20 -20.20
CA ARG A 415 -28.54 6.59 -20.67
C ARG A 415 -28.75 8.10 -20.65
N ARG A 416 -28.23 8.78 -19.63
CA ARG A 416 -28.35 10.24 -19.49
C ARG A 416 -27.46 11.00 -20.46
N LEU A 417 -26.28 10.45 -20.76
CA LEU A 417 -25.32 11.05 -21.68
C LEU A 417 -25.65 10.75 -23.16
N TYR A 418 -26.40 9.66 -23.42
CA TYR A 418 -26.80 9.19 -24.75
C TYR A 418 -27.28 10.30 -25.70
N PRO A 419 -28.23 11.19 -25.32
CA PRO A 419 -28.76 12.19 -26.25
C PRO A 419 -27.74 13.24 -26.69
N PHE A 420 -26.62 13.38 -25.97
CA PHE A 420 -25.57 14.35 -26.24
C PHE A 420 -24.39 13.75 -27.03
N MET A 421 -24.39 12.43 -27.28
CA MET A 421 -23.29 11.77 -27.97
C MET A 421 -23.49 11.81 -29.50
N PRO A 422 -22.63 12.47 -30.29
CA PRO A 422 -22.72 12.42 -31.74
C PRO A 422 -22.60 11.00 -32.32
N PHE A 423 -21.93 10.09 -31.61
CA PHE A 423 -21.73 8.73 -32.07
C PHE A 423 -23.05 7.96 -32.27
N HIS A 424 -24.06 8.17 -31.41
CA HIS A 424 -25.33 7.46 -31.57
C HIS A 424 -26.12 7.97 -32.79
N TYR A 425 -26.22 9.30 -32.97
CA TYR A 425 -26.93 9.88 -34.12
C TYR A 425 -26.31 9.43 -35.45
N GLY A 426 -24.98 9.32 -35.52
CA GLY A 426 -24.34 8.80 -36.72
C GLY A 426 -24.52 7.30 -36.92
N MET A 427 -24.56 6.49 -35.85
CA MET A 427 -24.92 5.07 -35.97
C MET A 427 -26.35 4.88 -36.45
N ASP A 428 -27.32 5.60 -35.89
CA ASP A 428 -28.72 5.49 -36.30
C ASP A 428 -28.91 5.96 -37.75
N MET A 429 -28.20 7.01 -38.15
CA MET A 429 -28.17 7.45 -39.54
C MET A 429 -27.61 6.38 -40.49
N LEU A 430 -26.51 5.70 -40.12
CA LEU A 430 -25.94 4.63 -40.93
C LEU A 430 -26.82 3.37 -40.92
N ARG A 431 -27.47 3.03 -39.81
CA ARG A 431 -28.42 1.91 -39.72
C ARG A 431 -29.57 2.06 -40.71
N GLU A 432 -30.11 3.27 -40.86
CA GLU A 432 -31.17 3.59 -41.84
C GLU A 432 -30.73 3.35 -43.28
N THR A 433 -29.45 3.58 -43.60
CA THR A 433 -28.92 3.33 -44.95
C THR A 433 -28.65 1.85 -45.24
N ILE A 434 -28.45 1.04 -44.18
CA ILE A 434 -28.16 -0.39 -44.28
C ILE A 434 -29.45 -1.21 -44.24
N GLY A 435 -30.25 -1.05 -43.19
CA GLY A 435 -31.49 -1.81 -42.96
C GLY A 435 -32.69 -1.28 -43.73
N GLY A 436 -32.66 -0.03 -44.19
CA GLY A 436 -33.76 0.61 -44.91
C GLY A 436 -34.28 1.86 -44.20
N MET A 437 -34.84 2.78 -44.98
CA MET A 437 -35.23 4.11 -44.53
C MET A 437 -36.58 4.09 -43.81
N TYR A 438 -36.64 4.72 -42.64
CA TYR A 438 -37.82 4.91 -41.82
C TYR A 438 -38.15 6.40 -41.65
N GLY A 439 -39.07 6.88 -42.50
CA GLY A 439 -39.61 8.24 -42.44
C GLY A 439 -38.53 9.33 -42.60
N ARG A 440 -38.38 10.18 -41.57
CA ARG A 440 -37.46 11.35 -41.57
C ARG A 440 -36.31 11.21 -40.58
N THR A 441 -36.00 9.99 -40.13
CA THR A 441 -34.98 9.75 -39.11
C THR A 441 -33.58 10.11 -39.61
N TYR A 442 -33.21 9.67 -40.82
CA TYR A 442 -31.95 10.05 -41.47
C TYR A 442 -31.74 11.57 -41.51
N LEU A 443 -32.72 12.32 -42.01
CA LEU A 443 -32.63 13.78 -42.12
C LEU A 443 -32.50 14.46 -40.74
N ARG A 444 -33.22 13.96 -39.72
CA ARG A 444 -33.11 14.47 -38.35
C ARG A 444 -31.70 14.26 -37.79
N CYS A 445 -31.13 13.07 -37.96
CA CYS A 445 -29.77 12.78 -37.52
C CYS A 445 -28.73 13.65 -38.23
N VAL A 446 -28.87 13.86 -39.56
CA VAL A 446 -28.01 14.77 -40.32
C VAL A 446 -28.07 16.19 -39.75
N LEU A 447 -29.28 16.74 -39.53
CA LEU A 447 -29.45 18.09 -39.01
C LEU A 447 -28.86 18.25 -37.59
N ILE A 448 -29.02 17.24 -36.73
CA ILE A 448 -28.45 17.25 -35.38
C ILE A 448 -26.93 17.21 -35.43
N LEU A 449 -26.33 16.34 -36.26
CA LEU A 449 -24.88 16.27 -36.45
C LEU A 449 -24.30 17.56 -37.02
N LEU A 450 -24.98 18.20 -37.98
CA LEU A 450 -24.58 19.50 -38.49
C LEU A 450 -24.68 20.59 -37.40
N GLY A 451 -25.73 20.56 -36.57
CA GLY A 451 -25.86 21.45 -35.41
C GLY A 451 -24.72 21.25 -34.40
N MET A 452 -24.35 20.01 -34.12
CA MET A 452 -23.20 19.67 -33.26
C MET A 452 -21.87 20.13 -33.87
N CYS A 453 -21.69 20.01 -35.19
CA CYS A 453 -20.52 20.53 -35.88
C CYS A 453 -20.36 22.05 -35.70
N VAL A 454 -21.46 22.80 -35.79
CA VAL A 454 -21.47 24.25 -35.51
C VAL A 454 -21.13 24.52 -34.05
N LEU A 455 -21.72 23.77 -33.11
CA LEU A 455 -21.44 23.89 -31.68
C LEU A 455 -19.96 23.65 -31.35
N PHE A 456 -19.37 22.59 -31.89
CA PHE A 456 -17.94 22.28 -31.68
C PHE A 456 -17.04 23.34 -32.29
N THR A 457 -17.39 23.87 -33.46
CA THR A 457 -16.65 24.97 -34.09
C THR A 457 -16.69 26.24 -33.25
N LEU A 458 -17.86 26.58 -32.69
CA LEU A 458 -18.02 27.72 -31.77
C LEU A 458 -17.23 27.50 -30.48
N PHE A 459 -17.28 26.29 -29.92
CA PHE A 459 -16.48 25.91 -28.75
C PHE A 459 -14.98 26.09 -29.03
N GLY A 460 -14.49 25.59 -30.16
CA GLY A 460 -13.11 25.73 -30.60
C GLY A 460 -12.66 27.19 -30.70
N LEU A 461 -13.51 28.07 -31.21
CA LEU A 461 -13.20 29.49 -31.37
C LEU A 461 -13.24 30.27 -30.04
N LEU A 462 -14.24 29.99 -29.19
CA LEU A 462 -14.47 30.69 -27.92
C LEU A 462 -13.48 30.27 -26.83
N VAL A 463 -13.19 28.97 -26.74
CA VAL A 463 -12.34 28.41 -25.67
C VAL A 463 -10.86 28.60 -25.96
N TYR A 464 -10.46 28.78 -27.21
CA TYR A 464 -9.07 29.04 -27.59
C TYR A 464 -8.43 30.23 -26.85
N TYR A 465 -9.13 31.36 -26.74
CA TYR A 465 -8.61 32.57 -26.10
C TYR A 465 -8.36 32.42 -24.58
N PRO A 466 -9.32 31.91 -23.77
CA PRO A 466 -9.08 31.66 -22.34
C PRO A 466 -8.11 30.50 -22.09
N ALA A 467 -8.19 29.43 -22.90
CA ALA A 467 -7.32 28.25 -22.73
C ALA A 467 -5.85 28.55 -23.03
N ARG A 468 -5.52 29.64 -23.76
CA ARG A 468 -4.13 30.03 -24.04
C ARG A 468 -3.28 30.23 -22.77
N LYS A 469 -3.87 30.74 -21.68
CA LYS A 469 -3.16 30.91 -20.40
C LYS A 469 -2.91 29.57 -19.72
N LEU A 470 -3.89 28.67 -19.77
CA LEU A 470 -3.80 27.33 -19.20
C LEU A 470 -2.78 26.47 -19.98
N ASN A 471 -2.83 26.50 -21.31
CA ASN A 471 -1.89 25.78 -22.17
C ASN A 471 -0.45 26.28 -21.97
N ALA A 472 -0.24 27.58 -21.77
CA ALA A 472 1.09 28.14 -21.46
C ALA A 472 1.61 27.69 -20.08
N ALA A 473 0.74 27.63 -19.07
CA ALA A 473 1.10 27.12 -17.74
C ALA A 473 1.45 25.63 -17.77
N ILE A 474 0.69 24.84 -18.53
CA ILE A 474 0.92 23.39 -18.71
C ILE A 474 2.21 23.14 -19.50
N ALA A 475 2.49 23.91 -20.55
CA ALA A 475 3.75 23.83 -21.29
C ALA A 475 4.95 24.14 -20.38
N ALA A 476 4.87 25.20 -19.56
CA ALA A 476 5.92 25.55 -18.60
C ALA A 476 6.10 24.53 -17.46
N SER A 477 5.05 23.77 -17.12
CA SER A 477 5.14 22.64 -16.19
C SER A 477 5.78 21.42 -16.85
N LYS A 478 5.50 21.18 -18.14
CA LYS A 478 6.03 20.06 -18.91
C LYS A 478 7.54 20.21 -19.14
N GLU A 479 7.98 21.43 -19.47
CA GLU A 479 9.40 21.79 -19.59
C GLU A 479 10.15 21.63 -18.26
N ARG A 480 9.50 21.97 -17.13
CA ARG A 480 10.05 21.72 -15.78
C ARG A 480 10.13 20.25 -15.39
N SER A 481 9.29 19.39 -15.94
CA SER A 481 9.25 17.95 -15.64
C SER A 481 10.22 17.10 -16.48
N GLY A 482 10.92 17.70 -17.46
CA GLY A 482 11.87 16.97 -18.33
C GLY A 482 11.22 15.96 -19.28
N ILE A 483 9.91 16.05 -19.52
CA ILE A 483 9.14 15.14 -20.40
C ILE A 483 9.17 15.61 -21.88
N MET A 484 10.00 16.60 -22.20
CA MET A 484 10.25 17.07 -23.57
C MET A 484 11.74 17.17 -23.84
#